data_AF-A0A9E2CB19-F1
#
_entry.id   AF-A0A9E2CB19-F1
#
_cell.length_a   1.000
_cell.length_b   1.000
_cell.length_c   1.000
_cell.angle_alpha   90.00
_cell.angle_beta   90.00
_cell.angle_gamma   90.00
#
_symmetry.space_group_name_H-M   'P 1'
#
loop_
_entity.id
_entity.type
_entity.pdbx_description
1 polymer ?
#
loop_
_entity_poly.entity_id
_entity_poly.type
_entity_poly.pdbx_seq_one_letter_code
_entity_poly.pdbx_strand_id
1 'polypeptide(L)'
;MLGITAASLKVLTSYKKIEDIDVAYELSRARKSGQLSPVAQVIESAKKIAYDQLIPSEFDAFSWKALSADERLYIKGLELEKNNIYQLSAYQELARGFGVNEYKEFMGNSKANLARLKTASEWASRNISGDGFAGSLLRHVFMALYLAAKDEDSINAGKNWLKNEVLDYWNKRELICELLEYIATLEHISNMSHWGKEASVSLILRELVSNDGV
;
A
#
# COMPACT_ATOMS: atom_id res chain seq x y z
N MET A 1 1.77 -18.26 21.32
CA MET A 1 2.47 -16.99 21.08
C MET A 1 2.27 -16.06 22.29
N LEU A 2 2.90 -16.35 23.43
CA LEU A 2 2.62 -15.67 24.73
C LEU A 2 3.87 -15.01 25.37
N GLY A 3 4.97 -14.86 24.62
CA GLY A 3 6.24 -14.37 25.18
C GLY A 3 6.49 -12.86 25.07
N ILE A 4 5.90 -12.18 24.08
CA ILE A 4 6.22 -10.77 23.79
C ILE A 4 5.28 -9.81 24.52
N THR A 5 4.04 -10.23 24.82
CA THR A 5 3.02 -9.37 25.44
C THR A 5 3.33 -9.04 26.91
N ALA A 6 3.96 -9.95 27.66
CA ALA A 6 4.24 -9.70 29.09
C ALA A 6 5.40 -8.71 29.30
N ALA A 7 6.43 -8.73 28.46
CA ALA A 7 7.59 -7.84 28.58
C ALA A 7 7.22 -6.39 28.25
N SER A 8 6.46 -6.17 27.16
CA SER A 8 5.98 -4.83 26.79
C SER A 8 4.97 -4.27 27.79
N LEU A 9 4.09 -5.11 28.37
CA LEU A 9 3.15 -4.69 29.41
C LEU A 9 3.87 -4.25 30.69
N LYS A 10 4.97 -4.92 31.07
CA LYS A 10 5.76 -4.59 32.27
C LYS A 10 6.50 -3.26 32.13
N VAL A 11 7.01 -2.97 30.93
CA VAL A 11 7.63 -1.68 30.60
C VAL A 11 6.59 -0.56 30.58
N LEU A 12 5.38 -0.83 30.08
CA LEU A 12 4.26 0.13 30.10
C LEU A 12 3.73 0.40 31.53
N THR A 13 3.72 -0.60 32.42
CA THR A 13 3.35 -0.38 33.84
C THR A 13 4.40 0.38 34.65
N SER A 14 5.60 0.59 34.10
CA SER A 14 6.65 1.40 34.74
C SER A 14 6.39 2.90 34.60
N TYR A 15 5.50 3.32 33.70
CA TYR A 15 5.15 4.72 33.53
C TYR A 15 3.91 5.05 34.37
N LYS A 16 4.17 5.72 35.50
CA LYS A 16 3.15 6.13 36.47
C LYS A 16 2.24 7.28 35.98
N LYS A 17 2.58 7.92 34.84
CA LYS A 17 1.81 8.97 34.16
C LYS A 17 2.12 8.97 32.67
N ILE A 18 1.10 8.98 31.82
CA ILE A 18 1.20 9.48 30.44
C ILE A 18 0.39 10.79 30.44
N GLU A 19 1.14 11.90 30.40
CA GLU A 19 0.67 13.28 30.40
C GLU A 19 -0.27 13.63 31.58
N ASP A 20 -1.58 13.39 31.46
CA ASP A 20 -2.59 13.71 32.49
C ASP A 20 -3.70 12.64 32.62
N ILE A 21 -3.44 11.43 32.13
CA ILE A 21 -4.43 10.33 32.13
C ILE A 21 -4.15 9.37 33.28
N ASP A 22 -5.09 9.31 34.24
CA ASP A 22 -5.06 8.34 35.34
C ASP A 22 -5.46 6.95 34.84
N VAL A 23 -4.45 6.12 34.61
CA VAL A 23 -4.56 4.74 34.12
C VAL A 23 -5.40 3.87 35.07
N ALA A 24 -5.42 4.16 36.38
CA ALA A 24 -6.20 3.39 37.36
C ALA A 24 -7.70 3.72 37.24
N TYR A 25 -8.04 4.97 36.96
CA TYR A 25 -9.42 5.40 36.75
C TYR A 25 -10.01 4.77 35.48
N GLU A 26 -9.26 4.76 34.37
CA GLU A 26 -9.69 4.19 33.09
C GLU A 26 -9.89 2.66 33.12
N LEU A 27 -9.09 1.94 33.91
CA LEU A 27 -9.23 0.49 34.10
C LEU A 27 -10.50 0.11 34.87
N SER A 28 -11.03 1.02 35.70
CA SER A 28 -12.18 0.78 36.57
C SER A 28 -13.54 0.98 35.90
N ARG A 29 -13.59 1.60 34.70
CA ARG A 29 -14.84 1.93 34.04
C ARG A 29 -15.44 0.70 33.34
N ALA A 30 -16.64 0.30 33.75
CA ALA A 30 -17.43 -0.74 33.09
C ALA A 30 -17.70 -0.32 31.62
N ARG A 31 -17.12 -1.04 30.67
CA ARG A 31 -17.14 -0.70 29.25
C ARG A 31 -18.50 -1.01 28.62
N LYS A 32 -18.98 -0.10 27.78
CA LYS A 32 -19.97 -0.43 26.74
C LYS A 32 -19.24 -0.98 25.52
N SER A 33 -19.75 -2.10 25.00
CA SER A 33 -19.23 -2.80 23.82
C SER A 33 -19.10 -1.84 22.62
N GLY A 34 -17.91 -1.76 22.01
CA GLY A 34 -17.70 -1.11 20.72
C GLY A 34 -16.84 0.17 20.68
N GLN A 35 -16.41 0.75 21.81
CA GLN A 35 -15.51 1.92 21.80
C GLN A 35 -14.04 1.52 22.03
N LEU A 36 -13.17 1.88 21.09
CA LEU A 36 -11.71 1.76 21.24
C LEU A 36 -11.26 2.65 22.41
N SER A 37 -10.47 2.09 23.33
CA SER A 37 -9.90 2.84 24.46
C SER A 37 -9.08 4.03 23.96
N PRO A 38 -9.07 5.18 24.64
CA PRO A 38 -8.18 6.30 24.31
C PRO A 38 -6.71 5.87 24.12
N VAL A 39 -6.25 4.91 24.93
CA VAL A 39 -4.92 4.31 24.80
C VAL A 39 -4.78 3.52 23.49
N ALA A 40 -5.81 2.76 23.10
CA ALA A 40 -5.81 2.05 21.83
C ALA A 40 -5.80 3.01 20.63
N GLN A 41 -6.52 4.14 20.71
CA GLN A 41 -6.52 5.18 19.69
C GLN A 41 -5.15 5.86 19.54
N VAL A 42 -4.46 6.13 20.66
CA VAL A 42 -3.09 6.65 20.64
C VAL A 42 -2.12 5.66 20.01
N ILE A 43 -2.24 4.36 20.33
CA ILE A 43 -1.40 3.30 19.73
C ILE A 43 -1.67 3.17 18.22
N GLU A 44 -2.94 3.22 17.79
CA GLU A 44 -3.32 3.15 16.39
C GLU A 44 -2.81 4.37 15.61
N SER A 45 -2.90 5.56 16.21
CA SER A 45 -2.32 6.80 15.67
C SER A 45 -0.79 6.72 15.57
N ALA A 46 -0.12 6.21 16.60
CA ALA A 46 1.33 6.04 16.62
C ALA A 46 1.81 5.02 15.57
N LYS A 47 1.06 3.93 15.36
CA LYS A 47 1.32 2.97 14.28
C LYS A 47 1.18 3.61 12.90
N LYS A 48 0.12 4.38 12.68
CA LYS A 48 -0.10 5.11 11.42
C LYS A 48 1.06 6.06 11.13
N ILE A 49 1.51 6.82 12.13
CA ILE A 49 2.67 7.70 12.03
C ILE A 49 3.95 6.89 11.72
N ALA A 50 4.18 5.76 12.39
CA ALA A 50 5.37 4.94 12.15
C ALA A 50 5.40 4.32 10.73
N TYR A 51 4.25 3.87 10.22
CA TYR A 51 4.14 3.34 8.85
C TYR A 51 4.28 4.44 7.80
N ASP A 52 3.80 5.66 8.08
CA ASP A 52 3.99 6.83 7.21
C ASP A 52 5.45 7.31 7.15
N GLN A 53 6.29 6.96 8.14
CA GLN A 53 7.73 7.31 8.16
C GLN A 53 8.61 6.29 7.41
N LEU A 54 8.10 5.10 7.11
CA LEU A 54 8.81 4.11 6.31
C LEU A 54 8.49 4.36 4.84
N ILE A 55 9.21 5.26 4.18
CA ILE A 55 9.01 5.58 2.76
C ILE A 55 9.88 4.62 1.93
N PRO A 56 9.34 3.94 0.89
CA PRO A 56 10.17 3.15 -0.03
C PRO A 56 11.17 4.06 -0.76
N SER A 57 12.34 3.55 -1.13
CA SER A 57 13.43 4.33 -1.73
C SER A 57 13.06 5.02 -3.05
N GLU A 58 12.04 4.53 -3.72
CA GLU A 58 11.55 5.00 -5.01
C GLU A 58 10.58 6.19 -4.88
N PHE A 59 10.17 6.54 -3.66
CA PHE A 59 9.28 7.67 -3.40
C PHE A 59 9.96 8.75 -2.60
N ASP A 60 9.67 10.01 -2.95
CA ASP A 60 9.98 11.12 -2.05
C ASP A 60 8.89 11.27 -0.96
N ALA A 61 9.16 12.08 0.06
CA ALA A 61 8.24 12.28 1.17
C ALA A 61 6.96 13.05 0.81
N PHE A 62 6.98 13.85 -0.25
CA PHE A 62 5.85 14.61 -0.75
C PHE A 62 4.92 13.72 -1.58
N SER A 63 5.46 13.01 -2.56
CA SER A 63 4.83 11.98 -3.39
C SER A 63 4.21 10.87 -2.54
N TRP A 64 4.93 10.36 -1.54
CA TRP A 64 4.39 9.38 -0.61
C TRP A 64 3.15 9.90 0.14
N LYS A 65 3.17 11.17 0.56
CA LYS A 65 2.04 11.81 1.23
C LYS A 65 0.87 12.12 0.29
N ALA A 66 1.13 12.26 -1.01
CA ALA A 66 0.10 12.46 -2.02
C ALA A 66 -0.72 11.18 -2.30
N LEU A 67 -0.14 10.00 -2.05
CA LEU A 67 -0.83 8.72 -2.19
C LEU A 67 -1.95 8.54 -1.16
N SER A 68 -3.01 7.87 -1.59
CA SER A 68 -4.13 7.47 -0.73
C SER A 68 -3.74 6.34 0.24
N ALA A 69 -4.56 6.11 1.26
CA ALA A 69 -4.33 5.04 2.22
C ALA A 69 -4.31 3.65 1.56
N ASP A 70 -5.17 3.43 0.56
CA ASP A 70 -5.22 2.19 -0.22
C ASP A 70 -3.96 1.98 -1.06
N GLU A 71 -3.44 3.04 -1.67
CA GLU A 71 -2.22 3.00 -2.47
C GLU A 71 -1.00 2.70 -1.61
N ARG A 72 -0.87 3.37 -0.46
CA ARG A 72 0.22 3.10 0.50
C ARG A 72 0.15 1.69 1.07
N LEU A 73 -1.05 1.21 1.42
CA LEU A 73 -1.27 -0.16 1.85
C LEU A 73 -0.78 -1.14 0.77
N TYR A 74 -1.14 -0.90 -0.49
CA TYR A 74 -0.77 -1.78 -1.57
C TYR A 74 0.76 -1.82 -1.76
N ILE A 75 1.41 -0.65 -1.83
CA ILE A 75 2.87 -0.54 -1.96
C ILE A 75 3.58 -1.26 -0.81
N LYS A 76 3.14 -1.03 0.43
CA LYS A 76 3.69 -1.74 1.60
C LYS A 76 3.37 -3.22 1.63
N GLY A 77 2.24 -3.65 1.09
CA GLY A 77 1.93 -5.06 0.93
C GLY A 77 2.90 -5.74 -0.04
N LEU A 78 3.29 -5.07 -1.13
CA LEU A 78 4.34 -5.55 -2.01
C LEU A 78 5.71 -5.63 -1.31
N GLU A 79 6.04 -4.73 -0.39
CA GLU A 79 7.26 -4.87 0.43
C GLU A 79 7.24 -6.12 1.32
N LEU A 80 6.08 -6.50 1.88
CA LEU A 80 5.95 -7.76 2.62
C LEU A 80 6.29 -8.94 1.70
N GLU A 81 5.75 -8.96 0.49
CA GLU A 81 6.08 -9.98 -0.51
C GLU A 81 7.56 -9.96 -0.87
N LYS A 82 8.19 -8.78 -1.10
CA LYS A 82 9.62 -8.64 -1.41
C LYS A 82 10.48 -9.30 -0.31
N ASN A 83 10.03 -9.20 0.94
CA ASN A 83 10.68 -9.77 2.12
C ASN A 83 10.25 -11.22 2.45
N ASN A 84 9.59 -11.93 1.53
CA ASN A 84 9.09 -13.30 1.71
C ASN A 84 8.07 -13.46 2.86
N ILE A 85 7.31 -12.41 3.17
CA ILE A 85 6.26 -12.41 4.20
C ILE A 85 4.91 -12.68 3.53
N TYR A 86 4.44 -13.92 3.64
CA TYR A 86 3.19 -14.39 3.02
C TYR A 86 2.08 -14.72 4.03
N GLN A 87 2.19 -14.18 5.25
CA GLN A 87 1.20 -14.39 6.31
C GLN A 87 0.02 -13.43 6.14
N LEU A 88 -1.21 -13.97 6.03
CA LEU A 88 -2.42 -13.15 5.89
C LEU A 88 -2.61 -12.16 7.06
N SER A 89 -2.15 -12.52 8.26
CA SER A 89 -2.18 -11.64 9.44
C SER A 89 -1.33 -10.39 9.25
N ALA A 90 -0.20 -10.47 8.55
CA ALA A 90 0.66 -9.32 8.28
C ALA A 90 -0.06 -8.29 7.39
N TYR A 91 -0.73 -8.74 6.32
CA TYR A 91 -1.55 -7.87 5.48
C TYR A 91 -2.72 -7.25 6.24
N GLN A 92 -3.36 -8.02 7.13
CA GLN A 92 -4.45 -7.52 7.97
C GLN A 92 -3.97 -6.46 8.97
N GLU A 93 -2.80 -6.64 9.57
CA GLU A 93 -2.19 -5.65 10.46
C GLU A 93 -1.78 -4.39 9.71
N LEU A 94 -1.26 -4.54 8.50
CA LEU A 94 -0.90 -3.43 7.63
C LEU A 94 -2.14 -2.62 7.22
N ALA A 95 -3.21 -3.30 6.82
CA ALA A 95 -4.49 -2.67 6.47
C ALA A 95 -5.07 -1.87 7.65
N ARG A 96 -5.02 -2.42 8.87
CA ARG A 96 -5.38 -1.70 10.09
C ARG A 96 -4.49 -0.48 10.33
N GLY A 97 -3.18 -0.59 10.09
CA GLY A 97 -2.24 0.52 10.22
C GLY A 97 -2.57 1.72 9.34
N PHE A 98 -3.06 1.47 8.12
CA PHE A 98 -3.51 2.52 7.19
C PHE A 98 -4.99 2.91 7.32
N GLY A 99 -5.78 2.16 8.11
CA GLY A 99 -7.22 2.39 8.28
C GLY A 99 -8.08 1.90 7.12
N VAL A 100 -7.61 0.90 6.37
CA VAL A 100 -8.29 0.35 5.20
C VAL A 100 -9.08 -0.89 5.60
N ASN A 101 -10.40 -0.85 5.42
CA ASN A 101 -11.30 -1.94 5.82
C ASN A 101 -11.39 -3.05 4.75
N GLU A 102 -11.34 -2.68 3.47
CA GLU A 102 -11.64 -3.57 2.34
C GLU A 102 -10.39 -4.23 1.75
N TYR A 103 -9.36 -4.49 2.57
CA TYR A 103 -8.06 -5.00 2.09
C TYR A 103 -8.13 -6.34 1.37
N LYS A 104 -9.18 -7.14 1.63
CA LYS A 104 -9.39 -8.45 1.00
C LYS A 104 -9.52 -8.33 -0.51
N GLU A 105 -9.98 -7.20 -1.02
CA GLU A 105 -10.10 -6.96 -2.45
C GLU A 105 -8.74 -6.89 -3.15
N PHE A 106 -7.68 -6.50 -2.44
CA PHE A 106 -6.32 -6.49 -2.99
C PHE A 106 -5.70 -7.87 -3.11
N MET A 107 -6.22 -8.87 -2.40
CA MET A 107 -5.60 -10.19 -2.32
C MET A 107 -5.81 -10.99 -3.60
N GLY A 108 -4.72 -11.37 -4.27
CA GLY A 108 -4.73 -12.33 -5.38
C GLY A 108 -4.73 -13.77 -4.87
N ASN A 109 -4.13 -13.99 -3.70
CA ASN A 109 -4.22 -15.24 -2.96
C ASN A 109 -4.35 -14.92 -1.46
N SER A 110 -5.31 -15.56 -0.80
CA SER A 110 -5.58 -15.38 0.64
C SER A 110 -5.39 -16.67 1.45
N LYS A 111 -4.78 -17.71 0.86
CA LYS A 111 -4.45 -18.94 1.57
C LYS A 111 -3.36 -18.67 2.62
N ALA A 112 -3.41 -19.43 3.72
CA ALA A 112 -2.41 -19.33 4.78
C ALA A 112 -0.99 -19.54 4.22
N ASN A 113 -0.07 -18.65 4.58
CA ASN A 113 1.34 -18.64 4.14
C ASN A 113 1.56 -18.53 2.62
N LEU A 114 0.52 -18.18 1.87
CA LEU A 114 0.59 -17.93 0.43
C LEU A 114 -0.12 -16.60 0.09
N ALA A 115 -0.25 -15.71 1.09
CA ALA A 115 -0.94 -14.45 0.92
C ALA A 115 -0.13 -13.53 0.02
N ARG A 116 -0.73 -13.09 -1.09
CA ARG A 116 -0.15 -12.11 -2.02
C ARG A 116 -1.21 -11.19 -2.62
N LEU A 117 -0.78 -10.03 -3.07
CA LEU A 117 -1.60 -9.06 -3.76
C LEU A 117 -1.87 -9.46 -5.21
N LYS A 118 -2.93 -8.89 -5.78
CA LYS A 118 -3.30 -9.06 -7.20
C LYS A 118 -2.35 -8.28 -8.09
N THR A 119 -1.81 -8.87 -9.14
CA THR A 119 -1.03 -8.13 -10.14
C THR A 119 -1.89 -7.18 -10.97
N ALA A 120 -1.27 -6.31 -11.75
CA ALA A 120 -2.00 -5.45 -12.68
C ALA A 120 -2.84 -6.26 -13.67
N SER A 121 -2.32 -7.38 -14.16
CA SER A 121 -3.08 -8.30 -15.03
C SER A 121 -4.26 -8.97 -14.34
N GLU A 122 -4.18 -9.24 -13.04
CA GLU A 122 -5.29 -9.83 -12.28
C GLU A 122 -6.39 -8.80 -11.94
N TRP A 123 -6.02 -7.52 -11.84
CA TRP A 123 -6.99 -6.41 -11.80
C TRP A 123 -7.68 -6.22 -13.16
N ALA A 124 -6.93 -6.39 -14.25
CA ALA A 124 -7.40 -6.22 -15.63
C ALA A 124 -8.16 -4.88 -15.82
N SER A 125 -9.33 -4.90 -16.48
CA SER A 125 -10.17 -3.72 -16.70
C SER A 125 -11.26 -3.50 -15.65
N ARG A 126 -11.19 -4.14 -14.47
CA ARG A 126 -12.25 -4.09 -13.45
C ARG A 126 -12.05 -2.94 -12.47
N ASN A 127 -13.12 -2.32 -11.98
CA ASN A 127 -13.06 -1.29 -10.93
C ASN A 127 -12.06 -0.16 -11.26
N ILE A 128 -12.31 0.53 -12.38
CA ILE A 128 -11.50 1.65 -12.87
C ILE A 128 -12.14 3.02 -12.54
N SER A 129 -13.42 3.00 -12.18
CA SER A 129 -14.17 4.18 -11.77
C SER A 129 -14.92 3.86 -10.48
N GLY A 130 -14.77 4.72 -9.49
CA GLY A 130 -15.37 4.55 -8.16
C GLY A 130 -14.52 5.15 -7.05
N ASP A 131 -15.02 5.07 -5.83
CA ASP A 131 -14.33 5.55 -4.64
C ASP A 131 -13.22 4.59 -4.19
N GLY A 132 -12.31 5.08 -3.36
CA GLY A 132 -11.20 4.30 -2.79
C GLY A 132 -10.16 3.92 -3.85
N PHE A 133 -9.73 2.66 -3.86
CA PHE A 133 -8.70 2.19 -4.79
C PHE A 133 -9.13 2.23 -6.25
N ALA A 134 -10.42 2.04 -6.55
CA ALA A 134 -10.90 1.94 -7.93
C ALA A 134 -10.62 3.17 -8.78
N GLY A 135 -10.70 4.37 -8.18
CA GLY A 135 -10.36 5.66 -8.81
C GLY A 135 -8.97 6.18 -8.45
N SER A 136 -8.12 5.36 -7.82
CA SER A 136 -6.78 5.77 -7.38
C SER A 136 -5.79 5.87 -8.54
N LEU A 137 -4.72 6.66 -8.37
CA LEU A 137 -3.69 6.82 -9.38
C LEU A 137 -2.97 5.49 -9.66
N LEU A 138 -2.65 4.73 -8.61
CA LEU A 138 -2.05 3.40 -8.74
C LEU A 138 -2.93 2.44 -9.54
N ARG A 139 -4.26 2.55 -9.41
CA ARG A 139 -5.17 1.73 -10.22
C ARG A 139 -5.13 2.10 -11.71
N HIS A 140 -5.01 3.39 -12.05
CA HIS A 140 -4.77 3.81 -13.43
C HIS A 140 -3.41 3.34 -13.95
N VAL A 141 -2.37 3.36 -13.12
CA VAL A 141 -1.05 2.78 -13.43
C VAL A 141 -1.18 1.28 -13.73
N PHE A 142 -1.93 0.52 -12.93
CA PHE A 142 -2.18 -0.90 -13.22
C PHE A 142 -2.93 -1.13 -14.52
N MET A 143 -3.91 -0.28 -14.85
CA MET A 143 -4.58 -0.40 -16.14
C MET A 143 -3.62 -0.12 -17.29
N ALA A 144 -2.75 0.88 -17.16
CA ALA A 144 -1.75 1.20 -18.16
C ALA A 144 -0.74 0.06 -18.36
N LEU A 145 -0.26 -0.54 -17.26
CA LEU A 145 0.60 -1.72 -17.30
C LEU A 145 -0.10 -2.94 -17.91
N TYR A 146 -1.35 -3.19 -17.54
CA TYR A 146 -2.15 -4.27 -18.11
C TYR A 146 -2.33 -4.12 -19.63
N LEU A 147 -2.55 -2.90 -20.12
CA LEU A 147 -2.64 -2.61 -21.55
C LEU A 147 -1.27 -2.80 -22.23
N ALA A 148 -0.21 -2.23 -21.65
CA ALA A 148 1.13 -2.25 -22.22
C ALA A 148 1.78 -3.65 -22.20
N ALA A 149 1.38 -4.54 -21.27
CA ALA A 149 1.91 -5.90 -21.14
C ALA A 149 1.32 -6.92 -22.13
N LYS A 150 0.43 -6.51 -23.05
CA LYS A 150 -0.17 -7.40 -24.06
C LYS A 150 0.81 -7.74 -25.18
N ASP A 151 1.41 -6.73 -25.80
CA ASP A 151 2.36 -6.80 -26.91
C ASP A 151 3.13 -5.46 -27.05
N GLU A 152 4.20 -5.45 -27.83
CA GLU A 152 5.07 -4.27 -28.03
C GLU A 152 4.31 -3.09 -28.65
N ASP A 153 3.33 -3.36 -29.53
CA ASP A 153 2.51 -2.33 -30.18
C ASP A 153 1.56 -1.65 -29.16
N SER A 154 1.21 -2.35 -28.09
CA SER A 154 0.29 -1.89 -27.04
C SER A 154 0.93 -0.99 -25.97
N ILE A 155 2.25 -0.78 -26.00
CA ILE A 155 2.93 0.10 -25.03
C ILE A 155 2.36 1.54 -25.11
N ASN A 156 2.11 2.02 -26.33
CA ASN A 156 1.49 3.32 -26.57
C ASN A 156 0.05 3.39 -26.04
N ALA A 157 -0.69 2.27 -26.00
CA ALA A 157 -2.02 2.23 -25.42
C ALA A 157 -1.99 2.48 -23.91
N GLY A 158 -0.99 1.92 -23.20
CA GLY A 158 -0.77 2.21 -21.77
C GLY A 158 -0.44 3.68 -21.51
N LYS A 159 0.44 4.27 -22.33
CA LYS A 159 0.77 5.71 -22.25
C LYS A 159 -0.47 6.58 -22.48
N ASN A 160 -1.22 6.31 -23.55
CA ASN A 160 -2.41 7.07 -23.92
C ASN A 160 -3.50 6.96 -22.84
N TRP A 161 -3.61 5.80 -22.19
CA TRP A 161 -4.51 5.62 -21.05
C TRP A 161 -4.19 6.59 -19.92
N LEU A 162 -2.92 6.65 -19.49
CA LEU A 162 -2.50 7.57 -18.43
C LEU A 162 -2.79 9.02 -18.79
N LYS A 163 -2.48 9.41 -20.02
CA LYS A 163 -2.67 10.79 -20.49
C LYS A 163 -4.13 11.22 -20.56
N ASN A 164 -5.03 10.32 -20.95
CA ASN A 164 -6.43 10.66 -21.20
C ASN A 164 -7.32 10.46 -19.98
N GLU A 165 -7.05 9.45 -19.16
CA GLU A 165 -7.93 9.04 -18.07
C GLU A 165 -7.48 9.55 -16.69
N VAL A 166 -6.18 9.85 -16.51
CA VAL A 166 -5.71 10.40 -15.22
C VAL A 166 -6.06 11.89 -15.16
N LEU A 167 -6.95 12.23 -14.22
CA LEU A 167 -7.24 13.63 -13.89
C LEU A 167 -5.98 14.33 -13.41
N ASP A 168 -5.70 15.48 -14.04
CA ASP A 168 -4.52 16.29 -13.78
C ASP A 168 -3.19 15.55 -14.06
N TYR A 169 -3.16 14.79 -15.15
CA TYR A 169 -2.01 13.99 -15.60
C TYR A 169 -0.68 14.77 -15.55
N TRP A 170 -0.64 16.00 -16.05
CA TRP A 170 0.58 16.79 -16.13
C TRP A 170 1.21 17.06 -14.76
N ASN A 171 0.40 17.38 -13.76
CA ASN A 171 0.89 17.59 -12.38
C ASN A 171 1.20 16.27 -11.66
N LYS A 172 0.56 15.16 -12.06
CA LYS A 172 0.79 13.83 -11.47
C LYS A 172 1.89 13.03 -12.17
N ARG A 173 2.51 13.56 -13.22
CA ARG A 173 3.46 12.85 -14.07
C ARG A 173 4.64 12.31 -13.29
N GLU A 174 5.20 13.11 -12.38
CA GLU A 174 6.32 12.71 -11.51
C GLU A 174 5.93 11.54 -10.61
N LEU A 175 4.77 11.63 -9.94
CA LEU A 175 4.24 10.55 -9.11
C LEU A 175 3.94 9.28 -9.91
N ILE A 176 3.46 9.40 -11.16
CA ILE A 176 3.28 8.26 -12.07
C ILE A 176 4.64 7.60 -12.37
N CYS A 177 5.68 8.39 -12.65
CA CYS A 177 7.02 7.88 -12.87
C CYS A 177 7.56 7.14 -11.64
N GLU A 178 7.38 7.68 -10.43
CA GLU A 178 7.78 7.01 -9.18
C GLU A 178 7.05 5.67 -8.98
N LEU A 179 5.73 5.63 -9.23
CA LEU A 179 4.95 4.39 -9.14
C LEU A 179 5.44 3.33 -10.13
N LEU A 180 5.74 3.74 -11.37
CA LEU A 180 6.27 2.85 -12.40
C LEU A 180 7.69 2.38 -12.05
N GLU A 181 8.53 3.25 -11.50
CA GLU A 181 9.88 2.93 -11.06
C GLU A 181 9.85 1.94 -9.88
N TYR A 182 8.92 2.12 -8.94
CA TYR A 182 8.68 1.16 -7.87
C TYR A 182 8.31 -0.23 -8.41
N ILE A 183 7.37 -0.32 -9.36
CA ILE A 183 6.92 -1.59 -9.94
C ILE A 183 8.05 -2.26 -10.74
N ALA A 184 8.90 -1.48 -11.42
CA ALA A 184 10.07 -2.00 -12.12
C ALA A 184 11.03 -2.76 -11.20
N THR A 185 11.19 -2.32 -9.93
CA THR A 185 12.08 -3.00 -8.97
C THR A 185 11.69 -4.45 -8.70
N LEU A 186 10.44 -4.84 -9.01
CA LEU A 186 9.95 -6.19 -8.82
C LEU A 186 10.57 -7.20 -9.80
N GLU A 187 11.06 -6.75 -10.97
CA GLU A 187 11.61 -7.62 -12.01
C GLU A 187 12.83 -8.41 -11.52
N HIS A 188 13.67 -7.78 -10.70
CA HIS A 188 14.95 -8.34 -10.24
C HIS A 188 14.82 -9.17 -8.96
N ILE A 189 13.60 -9.40 -8.48
CA ILE A 189 13.33 -10.08 -7.22
C ILE A 189 12.81 -11.49 -7.51
N SER A 190 13.58 -12.51 -7.11
CA SER A 190 13.34 -13.91 -7.48
C SER A 190 11.96 -14.45 -7.09
N ASN A 191 11.43 -14.03 -5.95
CA ASN A 191 10.11 -14.42 -5.44
C ASN A 191 8.95 -13.54 -5.97
N MET A 192 9.25 -12.58 -6.84
CA MET A 192 8.29 -11.69 -7.53
C MET A 192 8.09 -12.03 -9.00
N SER A 193 8.46 -13.24 -9.44
CA SER A 193 8.33 -13.67 -10.84
C SER A 193 6.92 -13.53 -11.44
N HIS A 194 5.88 -13.52 -10.59
CA HIS A 194 4.50 -13.30 -11.00
C HIS A 194 4.21 -11.87 -11.49
N TRP A 195 5.09 -10.89 -11.21
CA TRP A 195 5.06 -9.52 -11.74
C TRP A 195 5.94 -9.31 -12.96
N GLY A 196 6.68 -10.33 -13.42
CA GLY A 196 7.78 -10.15 -14.36
C GLY A 196 7.42 -9.45 -15.68
N LYS A 197 6.20 -9.65 -16.20
CA LYS A 197 5.75 -8.97 -17.42
C LYS A 197 5.44 -7.49 -17.18
N GLU A 198 4.70 -7.21 -16.12
CA GLU A 198 4.35 -5.85 -15.75
C GLU A 198 5.59 -5.03 -15.35
N ALA A 199 6.50 -5.63 -14.60
CA ALA A 199 7.71 -4.97 -14.13
C ALA A 199 8.65 -4.59 -15.30
N SER A 200 8.84 -5.48 -16.28
CA SER A 200 9.70 -5.19 -17.44
C SER A 200 9.15 -4.08 -18.33
N VAL A 201 7.83 -4.04 -18.52
CA VAL A 201 7.16 -2.97 -19.29
C VAL A 201 7.11 -1.65 -18.50
N SER A 202 7.16 -1.71 -17.18
CA SER A 202 7.06 -0.53 -16.30
C SER A 202 8.14 0.51 -16.58
N LEU A 203 9.40 0.09 -16.79
CA LEU A 203 10.49 1.01 -17.14
C LEU A 203 10.26 1.69 -18.49
N ILE A 204 9.82 0.94 -19.50
CA ILE A 204 9.55 1.51 -20.82
C ILE A 204 8.44 2.55 -20.74
N LEU A 205 7.36 2.23 -20.02
CA LEU A 205 6.24 3.13 -19.82
C LEU A 205 6.66 4.39 -19.03
N ARG A 206 7.53 4.23 -18.02
CA ARG A 206 8.10 5.33 -17.25
C ARG A 206 8.88 6.30 -18.13
N GLU A 207 9.73 5.79 -19.01
CA GLU A 207 10.47 6.61 -19.97
C GLU A 207 9.55 7.35 -20.93
N LEU A 208 8.50 6.68 -21.43
CA LEU A 208 7.53 7.30 -22.34
C LEU A 208 6.70 8.42 -21.69
N VAL A 209 6.37 8.26 -20.41
CA VAL A 209 5.66 9.27 -19.60
C VAL A 209 6.60 10.42 -19.23
N SER A 210 7.83 10.14 -18.83
CA SER A 210 8.84 11.16 -18.50
C SER A 210 9.15 12.07 -19.69
N ASN A 211 9.25 11.49 -20.90
CA ASN A 211 9.51 12.23 -22.13
C ASN A 211 8.25 12.88 -22.75
N ASP A 212 7.09 12.75 -22.11
CA ASP A 212 5.85 13.34 -22.63
C ASP A 212 5.90 14.87 -22.47
N GLY A 213 5.91 15.60 -23.59
CA GLY A 213 5.95 17.07 -23.61
C GLY A 213 7.34 17.72 -23.74
N VAL A 214 8.38 16.98 -24.15
CA VAL A 214 9.58 17.54 -24.79
C VAL A 214 9.32 17.73 -26.29
#